data_AF-U3U0G1-F1
#
_entry.id   AF-U3U0G1-F1
#
_cell.length_a   1.000
_cell.length_b   1.000
_cell.length_c   1.000
_cell.angle_alpha   90.00
_cell.angle_beta   90.00
_cell.angle_gamma   90.00
#
_symmetry.space_group_name_H-M   'P 1'
#
loop_
_entity.id
_entity.type
_entity.pdbx_description
1 polymer ?
#
loop_
_entity_poly.entity_id
_entity_poly.type
_entity_poly.pdbx_seq_one_letter_code
_entity_poly.pdbx_strand_id
1 'polypeptide(L)' 'MDDVTLTAQLFRHGYAPGALSGFYLGEQKQQGLVLGYGNTSTSQIMAGVAQLARLLPGINP' A
#
# COMPACT_ATOMS: atom_id res chain seq x y z
N MET A 1 -1.57 6.18 -11.81
CA MET A 1 -2.00 6.75 -10.52
C MET A 1 -0.76 6.83 -9.64
N ASP A 2 -0.50 7.97 -9.00
CA ASP A 2 0.56 8.09 -8.00
C ASP A 2 0.17 7.42 -6.67
N ASP A 3 1.15 7.14 -5.82
CA ASP A 3 0.98 6.43 -4.57
C ASP A 3 0.19 7.21 -3.51
N VAL A 4 0.19 8.56 -3.56
CA VAL A 4 -0.64 9.40 -2.70
C VAL A 4 -2.12 9.23 -3.04
N THR A 5 -2.48 9.32 -4.32
CA THR A 5 -3.84 9.09 -4.80
C THR A 5 -4.28 7.65 -4.53
N LEU A 6 -3.36 6.69 -4.69
CA LEU A 6 -3.62 5.29 -4.39
C LEU A 6 -3.93 5.05 -2.90
N THR A 7 -3.13 5.61 -2.00
CA THR A 7 -3.34 5.46 -0.56
C THR A 7 -4.68 6.08 -0.13
N ALA A 8 -5.08 7.22 -0.72
CA ALA A 8 -6.39 7.80 -0.50
C ALA A 8 -7.54 6.88 -0.96
N GLN A 9 -7.39 6.19 -2.09
CA GLN A 9 -8.38 5.20 -2.56
C GLN A 9 -8.45 4.00 -1.61
N LEU A 10 -7.30 3.43 -1.24
CA LEU A 10 -7.21 2.28 -0.34
C LEU A 10 -7.79 2.60 1.05
N PHE A 11 -7.63 3.83 1.53
CA PHE A 11 -8.21 4.28 2.80
C PHE A 11 -9.73 4.19 2.79
N ARG A 12 -10.38 4.52 1.66
CA ARG A 12 -11.84 4.36 1.49
C ARG A 12 -12.29 2.90 1.53
N HIS A 13 -11.37 1.95 1.32
CA HIS A 13 -11.60 0.50 1.42
C HIS A 13 -11.12 -0.10 2.75
N GLY A 14 -10.75 0.72 3.73
CA GLY A 14 -10.33 0.28 5.06
C GLY A 14 -8.85 -0.11 5.18
N TYR A 15 -8.02 0.23 4.20
CA TYR A 15 -6.57 -0.02 4.22
C TYR A 15 -5.81 1.30 4.32
N ALA A 16 -4.91 1.43 5.30
CA ALA A 16 -4.13 2.65 5.51
C ALA A 16 -2.62 2.42 5.27
N PRO A 17 -2.19 2.10 4.03
CA PRO A 17 -0.77 2.11 3.70
C PRO A 17 -0.22 3.54 3.68
N GLY A 18 1.10 3.69 3.85
CA GLY A 18 1.79 4.95 3.59
C GLY A 18 2.17 5.08 2.11
N ALA A 19 2.14 6.31 1.57
CA ALA A 19 2.71 6.60 0.25
C ALA A 19 4.24 6.66 0.36
N LEU A 20 4.96 5.83 -0.41
CA LEU A 20 6.43 5.79 -0.37
C LEU A 20 7.06 7.13 -0.76
N SER A 21 6.43 7.86 -1.68
CA SER A 21 6.83 9.20 -2.09
C SER A 21 7.05 10.16 -0.91
N GLY A 22 6.26 10.05 0.16
CA GLY A 22 6.36 10.89 1.36
C GLY A 22 7.52 10.57 2.29
N PHE A 23 8.27 9.48 2.06
CA PHE A 23 9.39 9.06 2.90
C PHE A 23 10.77 9.46 2.33
N TYR A 24 10.83 10.01 1.12
CA TYR A 24 12.07 10.53 0.56
C TYR A 24 12.45 11.87 1.22
N LEU A 25 13.68 11.97 1.74
CA LEU A 25 14.24 13.23 2.27
C LEU A 25 14.77 14.16 1.17
N GLY A 26 14.86 13.66 -0.06
CA GLY A 26 15.34 14.39 -1.23
C GLY A 26 14.47 14.07 -2.45
N GLU A 27 15.07 13.97 -3.64
CA GLU A 27 14.31 13.62 -4.84
C GLU A 27 13.59 12.28 -4.70
N GLN A 28 12.32 12.26 -5.07
CA GLN A 28 11.54 11.04 -5.18
C GLN A 28 12.10 10.18 -6.32
N LYS A 29 12.39 8.91 -6.03
CA LYS A 29 12.94 7.96 -7.03
C LYS A 29 11.92 6.97 -7.58
N GLN A 30 10.90 6.65 -6.79
CA GLN A 30 9.88 5.66 -7.15
C GLN A 30 8.57 5.94 -6.43
N GLN A 31 7.53 5.31 -6.93
CA GLN A 31 6.19 5.26 -6.36
C GLN A 31 6.02 3.91 -5.66
N GLY A 32 5.29 3.86 -4.55
CA GLY A 32 5.04 2.59 -3.87
C GLY A 32 4.21 2.71 -2.60
N LEU A 33 3.89 1.57 -2.00
CA LEU A 33 3.16 1.50 -0.74
C LEU A 33 4.08 1.04 0.38
N VAL A 34 3.98 1.69 1.53
CA VAL A 34 4.62 1.27 2.78
C VAL A 34 3.57 0.55 3.64
N LEU A 35 3.81 -0.72 3.94
CA LEU A 35 2.93 -1.57 4.73
C LEU A 35 3.54 -1.82 6.12
N GLY A 36 2.87 -1.36 7.17
CA GLY A 36 3.24 -1.68 8.55
C GLY A 36 2.62 -3.01 8.99
N TYR A 37 3.40 -3.90 9.60
CA TYR A 37 2.96 -5.24 10.03
C TYR A 37 3.31 -5.57 11.50
N GLY A 38 3.73 -4.59 12.30
CA GLY A 38 4.28 -4.81 13.65
C GLY A 38 3.35 -5.49 14.67
N ASN A 39 2.04 -5.55 14.40
CA ASN A 39 1.05 -6.24 15.23
C ASN A 39 0.10 -7.11 14.40
N THR A 40 0.62 -7.70 13.32
CA THR A 40 -0.19 -8.40 12.32
C THR A 40 0.32 -9.84 12.17
N SER A 41 -0.58 -10.82 12.31
CA SER A 41 -0.22 -12.23 12.11
C SER A 41 0.07 -12.53 10.64
N THR A 42 0.75 -13.64 10.35
CA THR A 42 1.01 -14.09 8.97
C THR A 42 -0.28 -14.23 8.16
N SER A 43 -1.35 -14.76 8.75
CA SER A 43 -2.64 -14.92 8.07
C SER A 43 -3.28 -13.56 7.74
N GLN A 44 -3.17 -12.57 8.63
CA GLN A 44 -3.63 -11.22 8.39
C GLN A 44 -2.80 -10.51 7.31
N ILE A 45 -1.48 -10.74 7.27
CA ILE A 45 -0.61 -10.22 6.20
C ILE A 45 -1.05 -10.79 4.85
N MET A 46 -1.24 -12.11 4.75
CA MET A 46 -1.66 -12.75 3.49
C MET A 46 -3.04 -12.28 3.03
N ALA A 47 -4.00 -12.17 3.94
CA ALA A 47 -5.31 -11.62 3.63
C ALA A 47 -5.24 -10.16 3.16
N GLY A 48 -4.39 -9.34 3.80
CA GLY A 48 -4.15 -7.94 3.44
C GLY A 48 -3.53 -7.80 2.04
N VAL A 49 -2.49 -8.57 1.73
CA VAL A 49 -1.84 -8.57 0.41
C VAL A 49 -2.82 -8.99 -0.69
N ALA A 50 -3.61 -10.05 -0.47
CA ALA A 50 -4.61 -10.50 -1.45
C ALA A 50 -5.71 -9.45 -1.71
N GLN A 51 -6.08 -8.68 -0.69
CA GLN A 51 -7.04 -7.57 -0.82
C GLN A 51 -6.43 -6.40 -1.59
N LEU A 52 -5.20 -6.02 -1.27
CA LEU A 52 -4.48 -4.99 -2.02
C LEU A 52 -4.35 -5.38 -3.51
N ALA A 53 -4.00 -6.63 -3.82
CA ALA A 53 -3.91 -7.11 -5.19
C ALA A 53 -5.24 -7.00 -5.97
N ARG A 54 -6.40 -7.12 -5.30
CA ARG A 54 -7.72 -6.91 -5.94
C ARG A 54 -8.04 -5.45 -6.20
N LEU A 55 -7.63 -4.57 -5.29
CA LEU A 55 -7.89 -3.13 -5.39
C LEU A 55 -6.91 -2.43 -6.35
N LEU A 56 -5.77 -3.06 -6.62
CA LEU A 56 -4.72 -2.56 -7.48
C LEU A 56 -4.84 -3.14 -8.89
N PRO A 57 -5.01 -2.33 -9.95
CA PRO A 57 -5.03 -2.84 -11.31
C PRO A 57 -3.65 -3.42 -11.66
N GLY A 58 -3.59 -4.72 -11.97
CA GLY A 58 -2.41 -5.37 -12.57
C GLY A 58 -1.45 -6.10 -11.64
N ILE A 59 -1.80 -6.32 -10.36
CA ILE A 59 -1.02 -7.23 -9.49
C ILE A 59 -1.56 -8.64 -9.66
N ASN A 60 -0.89 -9.46 -10.49
CA ASN A 60 -1.12 -10.90 -10.48
C ASN A 60 -0.52 -11.48 -9.18
N PRO A 61 -1.25 -12.32 -8.43
CA PRO A 61 -0.77 -12.88 -7.17
C PRO A 61 0.47 -13.76 -7.33
#